data_AF-A0A7W2D6Z7-F1
#
_entry.id   AF-A0A7W2D6Z7-F1
#
_cell.length_a   1.000
_cell.length_b   1.000
_cell.length_c   1.000
_cell.angle_alpha   90.00
_cell.angle_beta   90.00
_cell.angle_gamma   90.00
#
_symmetry.space_group_name_H-M   'P 1'
#
loop_
_entity.id
_entity.type
_entity.pdbx_description
1 polymer ?
#
loop_
_entity_poly.entity_id
_entity_poly.type
_entity_poly.pdbx_seq_one_letter_code
_entity_poly.pdbx_strand_id
1 'polypeptide(L)'
;MATSTRTARHTLRDRATGRFVKAFHLHYETDERAFDHTLPARGIERIGAVAMEAANRGTVWNIKVTDKDGTDVTFDFACFQD
;
A
#
# COMPACT_ATOMS: atom_id res chain seq x y z
N MET A 1 18.86 1.11 -18.63
CA MET A 1 17.49 1.59 -18.32
C MET A 1 17.50 2.09 -16.89
N ALA A 2 17.48 3.40 -16.68
CA ALA A 2 17.53 4.00 -15.35
C ALA A 2 16.11 4.07 -14.78
N THR A 3 15.77 3.14 -13.89
CA THR A 3 14.52 3.18 -13.14
C THR A 3 14.62 4.36 -12.17
N SER A 4 13.87 5.42 -12.47
CA SER A 4 13.85 6.65 -11.66
C SER A 4 13.55 6.30 -10.20
N THR A 5 14.53 6.47 -9.32
CA THR A 5 14.35 6.38 -7.87
C THR A 5 13.46 7.54 -7.45
N ARG A 6 12.14 7.32 -7.50
CA ARG A 6 11.12 8.24 -7.04
C ARG A 6 11.35 8.44 -5.55
N THR A 7 11.97 9.56 -5.17
CA THR A 7 12.21 9.95 -3.77
C THR A 7 10.87 9.99 -3.04
N ALA A 8 10.48 8.86 -2.45
CA ALA A 8 9.26 8.74 -1.69
C ALA A 8 9.41 9.65 -0.48
N ARG A 9 8.47 10.59 -0.30
CA ARG A 9 8.44 11.39 0.93
C ARG A 9 8.34 10.41 2.10
N HIS A 10 9.37 10.41 2.96
CA HIS A 10 9.48 9.52 4.12
C HIS A 10 8.33 9.67 5.11
N THR A 11 7.66 10.82 5.07
CA THR A 11 6.51 11.12 5.88
C THR A 11 5.39 11.73 5.03
N LEU A 12 4.16 11.39 5.37
CA LEU A 12 2.96 11.94 4.76
C LEU A 12 2.10 12.58 5.86
N ARG A 13 1.45 13.69 5.52
CA ARG A 13 0.52 14.35 6.43
C ARG A 13 -0.78 13.55 6.47
N ASP A 14 -1.02 12.87 7.59
CA ASP A 14 -2.29 12.18 7.82
C ASP A 14 -3.41 13.22 7.90
N ARG A 15 -4.39 13.10 7.00
CA ARG A 15 -5.53 14.03 6.94
C ARG A 15 -6.45 13.91 8.16
N ALA A 16 -6.47 12.77 8.83
CA ALA A 16 -7.32 12.54 9.99
C ALA A 16 -6.76 13.17 11.26
N THR A 17 -5.44 13.09 11.47
CA THR A 17 -4.78 13.58 12.69
C THR A 17 -4.02 14.88 12.48
N GLY A 18 -3.81 15.30 11.23
CA GLY A 18 -3.00 16.44 10.84
C GLY A 18 -1.48 16.24 11.03
N ARG A 19 -1.06 15.11 11.61
CA ARG A 19 0.33 14.79 11.95
C ARG A 19 1.06 14.19 10.75
N PHE A 20 2.38 14.34 10.74
CA PHE A 20 3.24 13.61 9.83
C PHE A 20 3.45 12.18 10.34
N VAL A 21 3.19 11.20 9.50
CA VAL A 21 3.30 9.77 9.82
C VAL A 21 4.16 9.05 8.76
N LYS A 22 4.67 7.85 9.09
CA LYS A 22 5.41 7.01 8.14
C LYS A 22 4.55 6.75 6.90
N ALA A 23 5.15 6.98 5.73
CA ALA A 23 4.55 6.68 4.45
C ALA A 23 5.01 5.31 3.95
N PHE A 24 4.11 4.63 3.26
CA PHE A 24 4.32 3.33 2.64
C PHE A 24 3.92 3.42 1.18
N HIS A 25 4.55 2.59 0.35
CA HIS A 25 4.23 2.47 -1.05
C HIS A 25 3.40 1.22 -1.26
N LEU A 26 2.15 1.40 -1.65
CA LEU A 26 1.26 0.34 -2.05
C LEU A 26 1.29 0.21 -3.57
N HIS A 27 1.56 -0.99 -4.05
CA HIS A 27 1.33 -1.40 -5.41
C HIS A 27 0.26 -2.49 -5.41
N TYR A 28 -0.74 -2.38 -6.28
CA TYR A 28 -1.66 -3.50 -6.51
C TYR A 28 -2.10 -3.61 -7.97
N GLU A 29 -2.31 -4.84 -8.42
CA GLU A 29 -2.78 -5.15 -9.76
C GLU A 29 -4.17 -5.77 -9.71
N THR A 30 -5.04 -5.21 -10.54
CA THR A 30 -6.37 -5.76 -10.88
C THR A 30 -6.31 -6.33 -12.28
N ASP A 31 -7.34 -7.09 -12.69
CA ASP A 31 -7.45 -7.65 -14.05
C ASP A 31 -7.37 -6.58 -15.15
N GLU A 32 -7.73 -5.34 -14.83
CA GLU A 32 -7.76 -4.23 -15.78
C GLU A 32 -6.47 -3.39 -15.79
N ARG A 33 -5.88 -3.17 -14.61
CA ARG A 33 -4.74 -2.26 -14.45
C ARG A 33 -4.00 -2.42 -13.12
N ALA A 34 -2.76 -1.96 -13.13
CA ALA A 34 -1.93 -1.73 -11.95
C ALA A 34 -2.13 -0.33 -11.36
N PHE A 35 -1.91 -0.21 -10.05
CA PHE A 35 -2.04 1.01 -9.30
C PHE A 35 -0.88 1.20 -8.33
N ASP A 36 -0.41 2.44 -8.21
CA ASP A 36 0.65 2.84 -7.29
C ASP A 36 0.20 4.00 -6.40
N HIS A 37 0.27 3.81 -5.09
CA HIS A 37 -0.10 4.82 -4.11
C HIS A 37 0.94 4.96 -3.00
N THR A 38 1.19 6.20 -2.59
CA THR A 38 1.91 6.49 -1.35
C THR A 38 0.90 6.84 -0.26
N LEU A 39 0.78 5.99 0.75
CA LEU A 39 -0.25 6.06 1.77
C LEU A 39 0.34 5.94 3.18
N PRO A 40 -0.31 6.49 4.20
CA PRO A 40 0.02 6.16 5.58
C PRO A 40 -0.48 4.74 5.91
N ALA A 41 -0.01 4.15 7.00
CA ALA A 41 -0.43 2.79 7.43
C ALA A 41 -1.95 2.61 7.42
N ARG A 42 -2.71 3.58 7.95
CA ARG A 42 -4.18 3.56 7.94
C ARG A 42 -4.79 3.51 6.52
N GLY A 43 -4.12 4.11 5.54
CA GLY A 43 -4.54 4.05 4.14
C GLY A 43 -4.30 2.66 3.54
N ILE A 44 -3.18 2.02 3.89
CA ILE A 44 -2.89 0.63 3.53
C ILE A 44 -3.96 -0.31 4.10
N GLU A 45 -4.24 -0.21 5.39
CA GLU A 45 -5.26 -1.03 6.08
C GLU A 45 -6.65 -0.92 5.43
N ARG A 46 -7.02 0.28 4.97
CA ARG A 46 -8.29 0.48 4.26
C ARG A 46 -8.32 -0.21 2.91
N ILE A 47 -7.24 -0.16 2.15
CA ILE A 47 -7.19 -0.85 0.85
C ILE A 47 -7.08 -2.36 1.07
N GLY A 48 -6.37 -2.82 2.10
CA GLY A 48 -6.34 -4.22 2.48
C GLY A 48 -7.74 -4.76 2.77
N ALA A 49 -8.56 -4.02 3.53
CA ALA A 49 -9.96 -4.40 3.75
C ALA A 49 -10.77 -4.55 2.45
N VAL A 50 -10.58 -3.64 1.47
CA VAL A 50 -11.23 -3.73 0.15
C VAL A 50 -10.73 -4.92 -0.65
N ALA A 51 -9.42 -5.19 -0.61
CA ALA A 51 -8.83 -6.35 -1.27
C ALA A 51 -9.34 -7.67 -0.71
N MET A 52 -9.48 -7.78 0.62
CA MET A 52 -10.07 -8.95 1.26
C MET A 52 -11.54 -9.13 0.90
N GLU A 53 -12.30 -8.03 0.80
CA GLU A 53 -13.68 -8.10 0.30
C GLU A 53 -13.73 -8.57 -1.17
N ALA A 54 -12.81 -8.11 -2.01
CA ALA A 54 -12.69 -8.57 -3.40
C ALA A 54 -12.35 -10.06 -3.47
N ALA A 55 -11.41 -10.53 -2.64
CA ALA A 55 -11.06 -11.95 -2.53
C ALA A 55 -12.26 -12.81 -2.14
N ASN A 56 -13.06 -12.36 -1.16
CA ASN A 56 -14.31 -13.02 -0.77
C ASN A 56 -15.35 -13.09 -1.90
N ARG A 57 -15.28 -12.19 -2.87
CA ARG A 57 -16.12 -12.17 -4.08
C ARG A 57 -15.52 -12.97 -5.25
N GLY A 58 -14.36 -13.60 -5.05
CA GLY A 58 -13.66 -14.40 -6.06
C GLY A 58 -12.69 -13.61 -6.94
N THR A 59 -12.39 -12.36 -6.60
CA THR A 59 -11.44 -11.52 -7.33
C THR A 59 -10.14 -11.40 -6.55
N VAL A 60 -9.02 -11.86 -7.11
CA VAL A 60 -7.71 -11.83 -6.46
C VAL A 60 -6.90 -10.67 -7.03
N TRP A 61 -6.33 -9.83 -6.16
CA TRP A 61 -5.42 -8.76 -6.56
C TRP A 61 -4.00 -9.09 -6.13
N ASN A 62 -3.01 -8.84 -7.00
CA ASN A 62 -1.60 -8.94 -6.60
C ASN A 62 -1.26 -7.69 -5.80
N ILE A 63 -0.91 -7.82 -4.52
CA ILE A 63 -0.64 -6.69 -3.63
C ILE A 63 0.79 -6.74 -3.14
N LYS A 64 1.45 -5.58 -3.13
CA LYS A 64 2.77 -5.39 -2.57
C LYS A 64 2.86 -4.06 -1.84
N VAL A 65 3.27 -4.10 -0.57
CA VAL A 65 3.54 -2.91 0.22
C VAL A 65 5.04 -2.83 0.49
N THR A 66 5.67 -1.74 0.07
CA THR A 66 7.08 -1.48 0.39
C THR A 66 7.23 -0.26 1.27
N ASP A 67 8.22 -0.29 2.14
CA ASP A 67 8.59 0.86 2.94
C ASP A 67 9.56 1.80 2.19
N LYS A 68 10.12 2.79 2.89
CA LYS A 68 11.02 3.78 2.28
C LYS A 68 12.32 3.19 1.73
N ASP A 69 12.79 2.09 2.31
CA ASP A 69 14.04 1.43 1.94
C ASP A 69 13.78 0.40 0.83
N GLY A 70 12.53 0.30 0.36
CA GLY A 70 12.09 -0.68 -0.63
C GLY A 70 11.86 -2.06 -0.05
N THR A 71 11.92 -2.21 1.28
CA THR A 71 11.67 -3.47 1.98
C THR A 71 10.20 -3.83 1.86
N ASP A 72 9.94 -5.09 1.49
CA ASP A 72 8.58 -5.63 1.48
C ASP A 72 8.08 -5.78 2.92
N VAL A 73 7.01 -5.06 3.22
CA VAL A 73 6.36 -5.01 4.54
C VAL A 73 4.88 -5.37 4.40
N THR A 74 4.50 -6.08 3.34
CA THR A 74 3.10 -6.46 3.08
C THR A 74 2.51 -7.22 4.27
N PHE A 75 3.26 -8.18 4.82
CA PHE A 75 2.82 -8.99 5.95
C PHE A 75 2.95 -8.30 7.32
N ASP A 76 3.45 -7.08 7.40
CA ASP A 76 3.45 -6.31 8.65
C ASP A 76 2.06 -5.74 8.97
N PHE A 77 1.15 -5.73 7.99
CA PHE A 77 -0.23 -5.25 8.14
C PHE A 77 -1.17 -6.42 8.46
N ALA A 78 -1.98 -6.26 9.51
CA ALA A 78 -2.87 -7.31 9.99
C ALA A 78 -3.90 -7.74 8.93
N CYS A 79 -4.28 -6.83 8.02
CA CYS A 79 -5.23 -7.13 6.94
C CYS A 79 -4.72 -8.12 5.88
N PHE A 80 -3.42 -8.44 5.86
CA PHE A 80 -2.82 -9.37 4.89
C PHE A 80 -2.24 -10.64 5.54
N GLN A 81 -2.55 -10.90 6.82
CA GLN A 81 -2.02 -12.06 7.57
C GLN A 81 -2.98 -13.27 7.61
N ASP A 82 -4.13 -13.19 6.96
CA ASP A 82 -5.20 -14.21 6.98
C ASP A 82 -5.08 -15.23 5.83
#